data_AF-A0A2N4WQW8-F1
#
_entry.id   AF-A0A2N4WQW8-F1
#
_cell.length_a   1.000
_cell.length_b   1.000
_cell.length_c   1.000
_cell.angle_alpha   90.00
_cell.angle_beta   90.00
_cell.angle_gamma   90.00
#
_symmetry.space_group_name_H-M   'P 1'
#
loop_
_entity.id
_entity.type
_entity.pdbx_description
1 polymer ?
#
loop_
_entity_poly.entity_id
_entity_poly.type
_entity_poly.pdbx_seq_one_letter_code
_entity_poly.pdbx_strand_id
1 'polypeptide(L)' 'MSRLPEPASDSDRFAVESTEAGLQTLVPGVAPITLGDRLALLAAAPLMPKKRQRPADHGLFDTNARNQLEMF' A
#
# COMPACT_ATOMS: atom_id res chain seq x y z
N MET A 1 -9.67 45.01 17.60
CA MET A 1 -10.88 44.18 17.40
C MET A 1 -10.54 43.12 16.37
N SER A 2 -9.96 42.01 16.80
CA SER A 2 -9.52 40.92 15.92
C SER A 2 -10.75 40.15 15.45
N ARG A 3 -10.97 40.05 14.13
CA ARG A 3 -12.05 39.22 13.57
C ARG A 3 -11.82 37.77 13.99
N LEU A 4 -12.84 37.14 14.57
CA LEU A 4 -12.89 35.68 14.73
C LEU A 4 -12.94 35.05 13.32
N PRO A 5 -12.28 33.90 13.10
CA PRO A 5 -12.37 33.19 11.81
C PRO A 5 -13.83 32.80 11.56
N GLU A 6 -14.32 33.05 10.34
CA GLU A 6 -15.66 32.62 9.94
C GLU A 6 -15.79 31.10 10.06
N PRO A 7 -16.96 30.58 10.49
CA PRO A 7 -17.20 29.15 10.46
C PRO A 7 -17.15 28.69 9.00
N ALA A 8 -16.38 27.62 8.74
CA ALA A 8 -16.28 27.02 7.41
C ALA A 8 -17.69 26.82 6.82
N SER A 9 -17.96 27.44 5.67
CA SER A 9 -19.24 27.37 5.00
C SER A 9 -19.54 25.93 4.55
N ASP A 10 -20.83 25.59 4.45
CA ASP A 10 -21.33 24.24 4.09
C ASP A 10 -20.80 23.71 2.73
N SER A 11 -20.13 24.56 1.96
CA SER A 11 -19.39 24.26 0.73
C SER A 11 -18.10 23.44 0.94
N ASP A 12 -17.66 23.23 2.18
CA ASP A 12 -16.47 22.42 2.51
C ASP A 12 -16.81 20.94 2.77
N ARG A 13 -18.08 20.55 2.60
CA ARG A 13 -18.47 19.14 2.72
C ARG A 13 -18.18 18.39 1.43
N PHE A 14 -17.24 17.46 1.52
CA PHE A 14 -16.90 16.52 0.46
C PHE A 14 -18.12 15.68 0.02
N ALA A 15 -18.13 15.24 -1.24
CA ALA A 15 -19.19 14.37 -1.75
C ALA A 15 -19.15 13.00 -1.04
N VAL A 16 -20.31 12.50 -0.61
CA VAL A 16 -20.42 11.26 0.17
C VAL A 16 -21.24 10.22 -0.59
N GLU A 17 -20.78 8.97 -0.56
CA GLU A 17 -21.46 7.80 -1.11
C GLU A 17 -21.60 6.72 -0.03
N SER A 18 -22.77 6.08 0.05
CA SER A 18 -22.96 4.93 0.94
C SER A 18 -22.55 3.64 0.25
N THR A 19 -21.64 2.88 0.85
CA THR A 19 -21.12 1.61 0.31
C THR A 19 -21.25 0.48 1.33
N GLU A 20 -21.01 -0.76 0.91
CA GLU A 20 -20.97 -1.91 1.83
C GLU A 20 -19.89 -1.76 2.92
N ALA A 21 -18.85 -0.97 2.66
CA ALA A 21 -17.80 -0.65 3.63
C ALA A 21 -18.16 0.53 4.55
N GLY A 22 -19.35 1.13 4.41
CA GLY A 22 -19.80 2.31 5.13
C GLY A 22 -19.84 3.58 4.27
N LEU A 23 -19.99 4.73 4.93
CA LEU A 23 -19.98 6.04 4.26
C LEU A 23 -18.56 6.35 3.75
N GLN A 24 -18.44 6.49 2.44
CA GLN A 24 -17.22 6.91 1.76
C GLN A 24 -17.34 8.37 1.32
N THR A 25 -16.21 9.05 1.23
CA THR A 25 -16.16 10.48 0.95
C THR A 25 -15.10 10.76 -0.13
N LEU A 26 -15.46 11.49 -1.17
CA LEU A 26 -14.56 11.86 -2.26
C LEU A 26 -13.76 13.11 -1.86
N VAL A 27 -12.46 12.93 -1.64
CA VAL A 27 -11.54 14.01 -1.28
C VAL A 27 -11.13 14.78 -2.54
N PRO A 28 -11.41 16.09 -2.63
CA PRO A 28 -10.99 16.94 -3.74
C PRO A 28 -9.48 16.86 -3.96
N GLY A 29 -9.06 16.79 -5.24
CA GLY A 29 -7.65 16.70 -5.62
C GLY A 29 -7.06 15.30 -5.55
N VAL A 30 -7.78 14.31 -5.01
CA VAL A 30 -7.36 12.90 -5.01
C VAL A 30 -8.12 12.16 -6.11
N ALA A 31 -7.42 11.78 -7.18
CA ALA A 31 -7.99 10.93 -8.22
C ALA A 31 -8.15 9.48 -7.72
N PRO A 32 -9.30 8.83 -7.95
CA PRO A 32 -9.46 7.41 -7.64
C PRO A 32 -8.48 6.53 -8.43
N ILE A 33 -7.93 5.50 -7.78
CA ILE A 33 -7.04 4.54 -8.44
C ILE A 33 -7.86 3.58 -9.30
N THR A 34 -7.67 3.62 -10.60
CA THR A 34 -8.37 2.77 -11.57
C THR A 34 -7.76 1.36 -11.63
N LEU A 35 -8.46 0.44 -12.31
CA LEU A 35 -7.90 -0.88 -12.62
C LEU A 35 -6.64 -0.76 -13.50
N GLY A 36 -6.63 0.18 -14.45
CA GLY A 36 -5.48 0.43 -15.32
C GLY A 36 -4.23 0.85 -14.53
N ASP A 37 -4.40 1.75 -13.57
CA ASP A 37 -3.30 2.20 -12.69
C ASP A 37 -2.69 1.05 -11.90
N ARG A 38 -3.56 0.16 -11.37
CA ARG A 38 -3.12 -1.04 -10.63
C ARG A 38 -2.34 -1.99 -11.53
N LEU A 39 -2.80 -2.22 -12.76
CA LEU A 39 -2.13 -3.09 -13.72
C LEU A 39 -0.79 -2.50 -14.18
N ALA A 40 -0.72 -1.19 -14.43
CA ALA A 40 0.51 -0.51 -14.79
C ALA A 40 1.57 -0.62 -13.68
N LEU A 41 1.17 -0.45 -12.41
CA LEU A 41 2.05 -0.64 -11.27
C LEU A 41 2.57 -2.08 -11.18
N LEU A 42 1.70 -3.08 -11.34
CA LEU A 42 2.10 -4.48 -11.33
C LEU A 42 3.04 -4.84 -12.49
N ALA A 43 2.84 -4.27 -13.68
CA ALA A 43 3.70 -4.48 -14.83
C ALA A 43 5.09 -3.86 -14.64
N ALA A 44 5.20 -2.74 -13.93
CA ALA A 44 6.46 -2.09 -13.60
C ALA A 44 7.17 -2.69 -12.38
N ALA A 45 6.45 -3.46 -11.55
CA ALA A 45 7.00 -4.06 -10.34
C ALA A 45 7.99 -5.20 -10.66
N PRO A 46 9.00 -5.45 -9.78
CA PRO A 46 9.83 -6.64 -9.88
C PRO A 46 8.99 -7.93 -9.85
N LEU A 47 9.51 -8.98 -10.47
CA LEU A 47 8.86 -10.31 -10.42
C LEU A 47 8.73 -10.76 -8.96
N MET A 48 7.50 -10.92 -8.51
CA MET A 48 7.19 -11.44 -7.19
C MET A 48 7.63 -12.92 -7.07
N PRO A 49 8.12 -13.35 -5.89
CA PRO A 49 8.53 -14.73 -5.69
C PRO A 49 7.31 -15.67 -5.77
N LYS A 50 7.39 -16.70 -6.63
CA LYS A 50 6.34 -17.72 -6.78
C LYS A 50 6.24 -18.69 -5.61
N LYS A 51 7.28 -18.75 -4.77
CA LYS A 51 7.37 -19.61 -3.58
C LYS A 51 7.99 -18.79 -2.45
N ARG A 52 7.66 -19.14 -1.21
CA ARG A 52 8.30 -18.55 -0.03
C ARG A 52 9.81 -18.70 -0.14
N GLN A 53 10.53 -17.58 -0.17
CA GLN A 53 11.99 -17.58 -0.12
C GLN A 53 12.41 -18.01 1.29
N ARG A 54 13.33 -18.97 1.38
CA ARG A 54 13.94 -19.34 2.66
C ARG A 54 14.88 -18.20 3.06
N PRO A 55 14.98 -17.87 4.37
CA PRO A 55 16.01 -16.96 4.84
C PRO A 55 17.39 -17.41 4.34
N ALA A 56 18.25 -16.45 3.98
CA ALA A 56 19.61 -16.71 3.56
C ALA A 56 20.51 -16.99 4.79
N ASP A 57 20.07 -17.91 5.65
CA ASP A 57 20.80 -18.29 6.87
C ASP A 57 22.02 -19.18 6.55
N HIS A 58 22.15 -19.64 5.30
CA HIS A 58 23.28 -20.40 4.82
C HIS A 58 24.51 -19.49 4.63
N GLY A 59 25.40 -19.43 5.63
CA GLY A 59 26.61 -18.58 5.59
C GLY A 59 27.67 -18.94 6.63
N LEU A 60 28.80 -18.22 6.62
CA LEU A 60 30.00 -18.48 7.45
C LEU A 60 29.74 -18.41 8.98
N PHE A 61 28.65 -17.78 9.41
CA PHE A 61 28.24 -17.63 10.82
C PHE A 61 26.90 -18.32 11.13
N ASP A 62 26.54 -19.34 10.35
CA ASP A 62 25.27 -20.05 10.46
C ASP A 62 25.12 -20.78 11.82
N THR A 63 24.06 -20.52 12.57
CA THR A 63 23.65 -21.32 13.75
C THR A 63 23.06 -22.68 13.34
N ASN A 64 22.73 -22.85 12.07
CA ASN A 64 22.21 -24.05 11.39
C ASN A 64 23.31 -24.81 10.60
N ALA A 65 24.59 -24.57 10.91
CA ALA A 65 25.79 -25.11 10.23
C ALA A 65 25.84 -26.63 10.01
N ARG A 66 24.92 -27.41 10.60
CA ARG A 66 24.82 -28.87 10.37
C ARG A 66 23.92 -29.27 9.19
N ASN A 67 23.20 -28.34 8.58
CA ASN A 67 22.35 -28.60 7.41
C ASN A 67 23.07 -28.22 6.11
N GLN A 68 24.34 -28.65 5.98
CA GLN A 68 25.12 -28.44 4.76
C GLN A 68 24.43 -29.16 3.60
N LEU A 69 23.94 -28.38 2.64
CA LEU A 69 23.51 -28.90 1.35
C LEU A 69 24.79 -29.23 0.57
N GLU A 70 24.93 -30.48 0.13
CA GLU A 70 26.02 -30.83 -0.79
C GLU A 70 25.80 -30.08 -2.10
N MET A 71 26.80 -29.31 -2.53
CA MET A 71 26.68 -28.46 -3.71
C MET A 71 27.39 -28.99 -4.94
N PHE A 72 28.01 -30.19 -4.94
CA PHE A 72 28.49 -30.90 -6.14
C PHE A 72 28.62 -32.38 -5.86
#